data_AF-A0A5E4CGB5-F1
#
_entry.id   AF-A0A5E4CGB5-F1
#
_cell.length_a   1.000
_cell.length_b   1.000
_cell.length_c   1.000
_cell.angle_alpha   90.00
_cell.angle_beta   90.00
_cell.angle_gamma   90.00
#
_symmetry.space_group_name_H-M   'P 1'
#
loop_
_entity.id
_entity.type
_entity.pdbx_description
1 polymer ?
#
loop_
_entity_poly.entity_id
_entity_poly.type
_entity_poly.pdbx_seq_one_letter_code
_entity_poly.pdbx_strand_id
1 'polypeptide(L)'
;TPSQRVQFILGTEDDDEEHIPHDLFTELDEICWREGEEAEWRETARWLKFEEDVEDGGERWSKPYVATLSLHSLFELRSCILNGTVLLDMHANTLEEIADMVLDQQVSSGQLNEDVRHRVHEALMKQHHHQNQKKLTNRIPIVRSFADIGKKQSEPNSMDKNGQVVSPQSAPACVENKNDVSRENSAVDFSKVDLHFMKKIPPGAEASNILVGELEFLDRTVVAFVRLSPAVLLQGLAEVPIPTRFLFILLGPLGKGQQYHEIGRSIATLMTDEISNQHWLCAVSKHAQHMVAT
;
A
#
# COMPACT_ATOMS: atom_id res chain seq x y z
N THR A 1 30.39 4.81 21.78
CA THR A 1 30.89 4.99 20.39
C THR A 1 30.36 6.30 19.82
N PRO A 2 30.91 6.83 18.71
CA PRO A 2 30.34 8.01 18.04
C PRO A 2 28.84 7.88 17.73
N SER A 3 28.36 6.67 17.39
CA SER A 3 26.93 6.37 17.19
C SER A 3 26.06 6.60 18.44
N GLN A 4 26.54 6.22 19.64
CA GLN A 4 25.84 6.52 20.91
C GLN A 4 25.80 8.01 21.25
N ARG A 5 26.74 8.81 20.72
CA ARG A 5 26.76 10.26 20.92
C ARG A 5 25.74 10.96 20.01
N VAL A 6 25.52 10.46 18.79
CA VAL A 6 24.44 10.92 17.91
C VAL A 6 23.08 10.56 18.51
N GLN A 7 22.92 9.34 19.03
CA GLN A 7 21.72 8.90 19.75
C GLN A 7 21.36 9.80 20.93
N PHE A 8 22.35 10.26 21.70
CA PHE A 8 22.11 11.18 22.82
C PHE A 8 21.73 12.59 22.34
N ILE A 9 22.27 13.07 21.23
CA ILE A 9 21.98 14.43 20.73
C ILE A 9 20.59 14.51 20.10
N LEU A 10 20.22 13.51 19.28
CA LEU A 10 18.91 13.47 18.62
C LEU A 10 17.75 13.20 19.59
N GLY A 11 18.00 12.49 20.69
CA GLY A 11 16.99 12.20 21.72
C GLY A 11 16.82 13.29 22.79
N THR A 12 17.48 14.44 22.66
CA THR A 12 17.44 15.54 23.65
C THR A 12 16.92 16.87 23.09
N GLU A 13 16.46 16.91 21.83
CA GLU A 13 15.71 18.06 21.31
C GLU A 13 14.24 17.94 21.81
N ASP A 14 14.10 18.09 23.13
CA ASP A 14 12.84 18.23 23.85
C ASP A 14 12.22 19.60 23.46
N ASP A 15 11.39 19.63 22.41
CA ASP A 15 10.23 20.55 22.20
C ASP A 15 9.69 20.59 20.74
N ASP A 16 10.09 19.67 19.85
CA ASP A 16 9.44 19.57 18.53
C ASP A 16 8.08 18.83 18.65
N GLU A 17 7.03 19.55 19.08
CA GLU A 17 5.65 19.05 19.16
C GLU A 17 5.13 18.47 17.81
N GLU A 18 5.79 18.79 16.70
CA GLU A 18 5.42 18.39 15.34
C GLU A 18 6.00 17.00 14.93
N HIS A 19 6.98 16.46 15.67
CA HIS A 19 7.70 15.21 15.33
C HIS A 19 7.57 14.12 16.41
N ILE A 20 6.35 13.95 16.94
CA ILE A 20 6.03 12.89 17.90
C ILE A 20 6.12 11.51 17.22
N PRO A 21 6.75 10.50 17.84
CA PRO A 21 6.77 9.15 17.29
C PRO A 21 5.38 8.51 17.25
N HIS A 22 5.01 8.04 16.06
CA HIS A 22 3.82 7.23 15.81
C HIS A 22 4.21 5.78 15.53
N ASP A 23 3.35 4.83 15.90
CA ASP A 23 3.47 3.44 15.44
C ASP A 23 3.43 3.42 13.91
N LEU A 24 4.29 2.62 13.28
CA LEU A 24 4.36 2.53 11.82
C LEU A 24 3.75 1.24 11.30
N PHE A 25 2.85 1.40 10.33
CA PHE A 25 2.48 0.35 9.39
C PHE A 25 3.37 0.50 8.15
N THR A 26 4.07 -0.55 7.75
CA THR A 26 4.95 -0.49 6.57
C THR A 26 4.48 -1.46 5.50
N GLU A 27 4.45 -1.00 4.26
CA GLU A 27 4.01 -1.77 3.09
C GLU A 27 5.11 -1.75 2.03
N LEU A 28 5.39 -2.91 1.43
CA LEU A 28 6.37 -3.08 0.35
C LEU A 28 5.66 -3.47 -0.95
N ASP A 29 5.73 -2.56 -1.91
CA ASP A 29 5.23 -2.76 -3.26
C ASP A 29 6.36 -2.93 -4.27
N GLU A 30 6.14 -3.83 -5.21
CA GLU A 30 7.07 -4.13 -6.29
C GLU A 30 6.49 -3.87 -7.67
N ILE A 31 7.31 -3.34 -8.57
CA ILE A 31 7.01 -3.22 -10.01
C ILE A 31 8.14 -3.80 -10.86
N CYS A 32 7.78 -4.43 -11.98
CA CYS A 32 8.71 -4.81 -13.03
C CYS A 32 8.10 -4.37 -14.37
N TRP A 33 8.69 -3.36 -15.00
CA TRP A 33 8.17 -2.80 -16.24
C TRP A 33 9.12 -3.02 -17.41
N ARG A 34 8.64 -3.81 -18.39
CA ARG A 34 9.27 -4.07 -19.68
C ARG A 34 8.55 -3.32 -20.79
N GLU A 35 9.30 -2.93 -21.82
CA GLU A 35 8.78 -2.15 -22.93
C GLU A 35 7.76 -2.96 -23.74
N GLY A 36 6.55 -2.40 -23.91
CA GLY A 36 5.45 -3.07 -24.60
C GLY A 36 4.59 -3.97 -23.70
N GLU A 37 4.89 -4.08 -22.40
CA GLU A 37 4.07 -4.78 -21.43
C GLU A 37 3.34 -3.81 -20.49
N GLU A 38 2.12 -4.16 -20.09
CA GLU A 38 1.42 -3.50 -18.99
C GLU A 38 2.12 -3.87 -17.67
N ALA A 39 2.28 -2.89 -16.78
CA ALA A 39 2.88 -3.09 -15.48
C ALA A 39 2.04 -2.40 -14.41
N GLU A 40 1.98 -3.02 -13.24
CA GLU A 40 1.27 -2.54 -12.06
C GLU A 40 2.16 -2.75 -10.83
N TRP A 41 1.96 -1.94 -9.80
CA TRP A 41 2.57 -2.17 -8.50
C TRP A 41 1.85 -3.31 -7.79
N ARG A 42 2.60 -4.20 -7.14
CA ARG A 42 2.04 -5.32 -6.41
C ARG A 42 2.57 -5.34 -4.99
N GLU A 43 1.65 -5.40 -4.05
CA GLU A 43 1.98 -5.63 -2.65
C GLU A 43 2.65 -7.00 -2.50
N THR A 44 3.82 -7.03 -1.87
CA THR A 44 4.62 -8.25 -1.69
C THR A 44 4.86 -8.60 -0.22
N ALA A 45 4.93 -7.60 0.65
CA ALA A 45 5.12 -7.80 2.08
C ALA A 45 4.60 -6.60 2.89
N ARG A 46 4.31 -6.83 4.16
CA ARG A 46 3.91 -5.77 5.10
C ARG A 46 4.44 -6.03 6.50
N TRP A 47 4.59 -4.95 7.27
CA TRP A 47 5.06 -4.99 8.65
C TRP A 47 4.11 -4.25 9.59
N LEU A 48 3.81 -4.94 10.69
CA LEU A 48 3.25 -4.35 11.90
C LEU A 48 3.92 -5.03 13.09
N LYS A 49 5.13 -4.58 13.44
CA LYS A 49 6.12 -5.23 14.33
C LYS A 49 6.66 -6.58 13.81
N PHE A 50 5.80 -7.38 13.18
CA PHE A 50 6.13 -8.63 12.51
C PHE A 50 5.95 -8.47 11.01
N GLU A 51 6.74 -9.23 10.25
CA GLU A 51 6.69 -9.33 8.80
C GLU A 51 5.65 -10.37 8.37
N GLU A 52 4.84 -10.06 7.37
CA GLU A 52 3.97 -10.97 6.64
C GLU A 52 4.26 -10.80 5.14
N ASP A 53 4.43 -11.91 4.42
CA ASP A 53 4.71 -11.93 2.98
C ASP A 53 3.49 -12.41 2.20
N VAL A 54 3.38 -11.96 0.95
CA VAL A 54 2.40 -12.45 -0.01
C VAL A 54 2.90 -13.77 -0.61
N GLU A 55 2.21 -14.87 -0.31
CA GLU A 55 2.51 -16.23 -0.75
C GLU A 55 1.53 -16.71 -1.85
N ASP A 56 1.81 -17.90 -2.41
CA ASP A 56 0.91 -18.66 -3.28
C ASP A 56 0.41 -17.87 -4.51
N GLY A 57 1.30 -17.16 -5.22
CA GLY A 57 0.92 -16.34 -6.38
C GLY A 57 0.08 -15.10 -6.02
N GLY A 58 0.12 -14.72 -4.74
CA GLY A 58 -0.67 -13.65 -4.17
C GLY A 58 -2.11 -14.04 -3.91
N GLU A 59 -2.33 -15.22 -3.33
CA GLU A 59 -3.63 -15.64 -2.82
C GLU A 59 -3.70 -15.59 -1.30
N ARG A 60 -2.55 -15.56 -0.61
CA ARG A 60 -2.49 -15.73 0.84
C ARG A 60 -1.36 -14.93 1.48
N TRP A 61 -1.62 -14.43 2.68
CA TRP A 61 -0.57 -13.91 3.57
C TRP A 61 0.11 -15.07 4.33
N SER A 62 1.43 -14.98 4.47
CA SER A 62 2.21 -15.84 5.35
C SER A 62 1.78 -15.67 6.81
N LYS A 63 2.31 -16.50 7.70
CA LYS A 63 2.12 -16.28 9.14
C LYS A 63 3.09 -15.19 9.59
N PRO A 64 2.69 -14.28 10.50
CA PRO A 64 3.58 -13.23 10.98
C PRO A 64 4.83 -13.83 11.63
N TYR A 65 5.99 -13.28 11.29
CA TYR A 65 7.29 -13.74 11.79
C TYR A 65 8.23 -12.56 12.08
N VAL A 66 9.32 -12.85 12.79
CA VAL A 66 10.37 -11.85 13.07
C VAL A 66 11.30 -11.80 11.86
N ALA A 67 11.37 -10.63 11.21
CA ALA A 67 12.21 -10.39 10.05
C ALA A 67 13.68 -10.72 10.32
N THR A 68 14.35 -11.35 9.35
CA THR A 68 15.79 -11.53 9.36
C THR A 68 16.38 -10.94 8.09
N LEU A 69 17.32 -10.02 8.25
CA LEU A 69 17.93 -9.31 7.14
C LEU A 69 19.30 -9.87 6.79
N SER A 70 19.63 -9.86 5.50
CA SER A 70 21.00 -10.11 5.06
C SER A 70 21.90 -8.91 5.40
N LEU A 71 23.15 -9.18 5.78
CA LEU A 71 24.12 -8.09 5.99
C LEU A 71 24.43 -7.35 4.67
N HIS A 72 24.31 -8.05 3.54
CA HIS A 72 24.56 -7.48 2.23
C HIS A 72 23.54 -6.39 1.89
N SER A 73 22.24 -6.71 2.02
CA SER A 73 21.15 -5.77 1.75
C SER A 73 21.19 -4.55 2.66
N LEU A 74 21.64 -4.69 3.90
CA LEU A 74 21.89 -3.56 4.81
C LEU A 74 23.00 -2.63 4.31
N PHE A 75 24.11 -3.16 3.79
CA PHE A 75 25.16 -2.33 3.20
C PHE A 75 24.72 -1.63 1.93
N GLU A 76 23.89 -2.28 1.12
CA GLU A 76 23.35 -1.69 -0.09
C GLU A 76 22.32 -0.61 0.22
N LEU A 77 21.44 -0.85 1.20
CA LEU A 77 20.54 0.18 1.73
C LEU A 77 21.32 1.40 2.22
N ARG A 78 22.38 1.17 2.99
CA ARG A 78 23.27 2.25 3.44
C ARG A 78 23.82 3.06 2.26
N SER A 79 24.24 2.39 1.20
CA SER A 79 24.71 3.05 -0.03
C SER A 79 23.59 3.83 -0.72
N CYS A 80 22.37 3.29 -0.76
CA CYS A 80 21.18 3.93 -1.31
C CYS A 80 20.88 5.24 -0.57
N ILE A 81 20.87 5.23 0.76
CA ILE A 81 20.61 6.43 1.56
C ILE A 81 21.71 7.48 1.40
N LEU A 82 22.98 7.07 1.32
CA LEU A 82 24.11 8.00 1.19
C LEU A 82 24.18 8.71 -0.16
N ASN A 83 23.81 8.01 -1.24
CA ASN A 83 23.95 8.50 -2.61
C ASN A 83 22.62 8.92 -3.25
N GLY A 84 21.50 8.54 -2.65
CA GLY A 84 20.15 8.85 -3.10
C GLY A 84 19.68 10.24 -2.72
N THR A 85 18.48 10.58 -3.18
CA THR A 85 17.80 11.83 -2.85
C THR A 85 17.12 11.70 -1.49
N VAL A 86 17.35 12.63 -0.56
CA VAL A 86 16.70 12.63 0.76
C VAL A 86 15.96 13.95 0.93
N LEU A 87 14.64 13.87 1.05
CA LEU A 87 13.76 15.03 1.20
C LEU A 87 12.97 14.89 2.51
N LEU A 88 13.36 15.67 3.51
CA LEU A 88 12.72 15.65 4.83
C LEU A 88 11.78 16.84 4.96
N ASP A 89 10.67 16.62 5.67
CA ASP A 89 9.62 17.61 5.90
C ASP A 89 9.04 18.19 4.60
N MET A 90 8.83 17.30 3.63
CA MET A 90 8.22 17.63 2.35
C MET A 90 6.73 17.96 2.55
N HIS A 91 6.33 19.14 2.06
CA HIS A 91 4.94 19.56 1.98
C HIS A 91 4.36 19.19 0.62
N ALA A 92 3.75 18.02 0.55
CA ALA A 92 3.04 17.52 -0.63
C ALA A 92 1.78 16.77 -0.21
N ASN A 93 0.73 16.86 -1.01
CA ASN A 93 -0.60 16.35 -0.67
C ASN A 93 -1.06 15.16 -1.54
N THR A 94 -0.32 14.84 -2.60
CA THR A 94 -0.63 13.71 -3.49
C THR A 94 0.65 12.98 -3.92
N LEU A 95 0.50 11.76 -4.44
CA LEU A 95 1.64 10.98 -4.91
C LEU A 95 2.31 11.63 -6.13
N GLU A 96 1.51 12.27 -6.98
CA GLU A 96 1.96 13.06 -8.13
C GLU A 96 2.90 14.18 -7.69
N GLU A 97 2.50 15.00 -6.72
CA GLU A 97 3.33 16.10 -6.21
C GLU A 97 4.64 15.57 -5.61
N ILE A 98 4.59 14.47 -4.85
CA ILE A 98 5.78 13.83 -4.27
C ILE A 98 6.72 13.36 -5.39
N ALA A 99 6.18 12.67 -6.41
CA ALA A 99 6.94 12.17 -7.53
C ALA A 99 7.60 13.31 -8.31
N ASP A 100 6.86 14.36 -8.64
CA ASP A 100 7.39 15.55 -9.32
C ASP A 100 8.54 16.19 -8.51
N MET A 101 8.35 16.43 -7.21
CA MET A 101 9.38 17.05 -6.37
C MET A 101 10.66 16.20 -6.26
N VAL A 102 10.52 14.87 -6.12
CA VAL A 102 11.66 13.94 -6.08
C VAL A 102 12.41 13.96 -7.41
N LEU A 103 11.69 13.84 -8.52
CA LEU A 103 12.27 13.72 -9.84
C LEU A 103 12.90 15.05 -10.31
N ASP A 104 12.30 16.18 -9.98
CA ASP A 104 12.85 17.51 -10.27
C ASP A 104 14.18 17.74 -9.53
N GLN A 105 14.29 17.28 -8.28
CA GLN A 105 15.54 17.33 -7.53
C GLN A 105 16.63 16.44 -8.17
N GLN A 106 16.26 15.28 -8.69
CA GLN A 106 17.19 14.37 -9.38
C GLN A 106 17.65 14.91 -10.75
N VAL A 107 16.76 15.56 -11.49
CA VAL A 107 17.13 16.25 -12.73
C VAL A 107 18.03 17.45 -12.44
N SER A 108 17.69 18.26 -11.44
CA SER A 108 18.48 19.44 -11.03
C SER A 108 19.91 19.06 -10.57
N SER A 109 20.05 17.92 -9.91
CA SER A 109 21.35 17.38 -9.47
C SER A 109 22.11 16.63 -10.57
N GLY A 110 21.55 16.51 -11.79
CA GLY A 110 22.15 15.81 -12.92
C GLY A 110 22.20 14.29 -12.77
N GLN A 111 21.39 13.72 -11.87
CA GLN A 111 21.26 12.28 -11.68
C GLN A 111 20.34 11.63 -12.73
N LEU A 112 19.36 12.39 -13.23
CA LEU A 112 18.35 11.93 -14.17
C LEU A 112 18.21 12.88 -15.36
N ASN A 113 17.93 12.32 -16.54
CA ASN A 113 17.62 13.08 -17.74
C ASN A 113 16.10 13.33 -17.84
N GLU A 114 15.68 14.40 -18.51
CA GLU A 114 14.26 14.77 -18.64
C GLU A 114 13.41 13.68 -19.34
N ASP A 115 13.96 13.02 -20.37
CA ASP A 115 13.25 11.93 -21.07
C ASP A 115 12.99 10.74 -20.14
N VAL A 116 13.94 10.44 -19.26
CA VAL A 116 13.84 9.35 -18.28
C VAL A 116 12.92 9.75 -17.13
N ARG A 117 12.97 11.01 -16.69
CA ARG A 117 12.10 11.61 -15.67
C ARG A 117 10.62 11.32 -15.97
N HIS A 118 10.17 11.60 -17.19
CA HIS A 118 8.79 11.34 -17.59
C HIS A 118 8.40 9.85 -17.48
N ARG A 119 9.27 8.94 -17.91
CA ARG A 119 9.00 7.50 -17.83
C ARG A 119 8.99 6.98 -16.38
N VAL A 120 9.87 7.50 -15.53
CA VAL A 120 9.87 7.15 -14.09
C VAL A 120 8.62 7.69 -13.41
N HIS A 121 8.20 8.91 -13.73
CA HIS A 121 6.92 9.45 -13.25
C HIS A 121 5.76 8.55 -13.67
N GLU A 122 5.69 8.12 -14.93
CA GLU A 122 4.66 7.19 -15.39
C GLU A 122 4.66 5.87 -14.61
N ALA A 123 5.85 5.33 -14.29
CA ALA A 123 5.98 4.13 -13.48
C ALA A 123 5.42 4.33 -12.05
N LEU A 124 5.73 5.46 -11.41
CA LEU A 124 5.21 5.79 -10.07
C LEU A 124 3.69 5.98 -10.04
N MET A 125 3.07 6.37 -11.17
CA MET A 125 1.63 6.56 -11.27
C MET A 125 0.86 5.29 -11.70
N LYS A 126 1.54 4.15 -11.90
CA LYS A 126 0.84 2.89 -12.19
C LYS A 126 -0.05 2.48 -11.02
N GLN A 127 -1.08 1.68 -11.31
CA GLN A 127 -2.02 1.23 -10.28
C GLN A 127 -1.33 0.33 -9.24
N HIS A 128 -1.67 0.53 -7.96
CA HIS A 128 -1.26 -0.33 -6.86
C HIS A 128 -2.30 -1.42 -6.60
N HIS A 129 -1.84 -2.67 -6.73
CA HIS A 129 -2.65 -3.87 -6.58
C HIS A 129 -2.41 -4.52 -5.21
N HIS A 130 -3.42 -4.38 -4.35
CA HIS A 130 -3.41 -4.84 -2.96
C HIS A 130 -4.01 -6.22 -2.78
N GLN A 131 -3.51 -7.00 -1.82
CA GLN A 131 -3.91 -8.40 -1.65
C GLN A 131 -5.42 -8.57 -1.39
N ASN A 132 -6.07 -7.66 -0.64
CA ASN A 132 -7.50 -7.74 -0.39
C ASN A 132 -8.38 -7.43 -1.62
N GLN A 133 -7.88 -6.76 -2.67
CA GLN A 133 -8.68 -6.52 -3.88
C GLN A 133 -8.98 -7.83 -4.63
N LYS A 134 -8.05 -8.81 -4.64
CA LYS A 134 -8.28 -10.15 -5.23
C LYS A 134 -9.39 -10.94 -4.54
N LYS A 135 -9.56 -10.77 -3.23
CA LYS A 135 -10.67 -11.43 -2.50
C LYS A 135 -12.03 -10.88 -2.92
N LEU A 136 -12.11 -9.62 -3.35
CA LEU A 136 -13.36 -8.98 -3.75
C LEU A 136 -13.77 -9.36 -5.18
N THR A 137 -12.80 -9.45 -6.11
CA THR A 137 -13.05 -9.90 -7.49
C THR A 137 -13.50 -11.36 -7.54
N ASN A 138 -12.94 -12.23 -6.69
CA ASN A 138 -13.36 -13.62 -6.54
C ASN A 138 -14.71 -13.81 -5.81
N ARG A 139 -15.30 -12.74 -5.25
CA ARG A 139 -16.57 -12.77 -4.50
C ARG A 139 -17.74 -12.13 -5.24
N ILE A 140 -17.60 -11.72 -6.50
CA ILE A 140 -18.75 -11.27 -7.29
C ILE A 140 -19.69 -12.48 -7.45
N PRO A 141 -20.92 -12.47 -6.89
CA PRO A 141 -21.87 -13.51 -7.18
C PRO A 141 -22.25 -13.37 -8.65
N ILE A 142 -21.96 -14.39 -9.46
CA ILE A 142 -22.46 -14.52 -10.83
C ILE A 142 -23.99 -14.53 -10.71
N VAL A 143 -24.60 -13.36 -10.84
CA VAL A 143 -26.05 -13.20 -10.94
C VAL A 143 -26.44 -13.92 -12.23
N ARG A 144 -27.19 -15.00 -12.05
CA ARG A 144 -27.85 -15.79 -13.10
C ARG A 144 -28.45 -14.85 -14.14
N SER A 145 -27.87 -14.83 -15.34
CA SER A 145 -28.53 -14.27 -16.50
C SER A 145 -28.35 -15.24 -17.67
N PHE A 146 -29.45 -15.42 -18.40
CA PHE A 146 -29.62 -16.15 -19.65
C PHE A 146 -29.83 -17.67 -19.56
N ALA A 147 -31.08 -18.06 -19.32
CA ALA A 147 -31.88 -18.76 -20.34
C ALA A 147 -33.35 -18.91 -19.85
N ASP A 148 -34.15 -17.87 -20.08
CA ASP A 148 -35.54 -18.12 -20.49
C ASP A 148 -35.47 -18.75 -21.89
N ILE A 149 -35.76 -20.06 -22.00
CA ILE A 149 -36.26 -20.69 -23.22
C ILE A 149 -36.88 -22.05 -22.86
N GLY A 150 -38.21 -22.07 -22.89
CA GLY A 150 -39.01 -23.19 -23.39
C GLY A 150 -39.36 -24.31 -22.41
N LYS A 151 -40.64 -24.36 -21.98
CA LYS A 151 -41.70 -25.16 -22.66
C LYS A 151 -42.97 -25.29 -21.79
N LYS A 152 -44.04 -24.66 -22.29
CA LYS A 152 -45.44 -25.12 -22.46
C LYS A 152 -46.08 -26.11 -21.44
N GLN A 153 -47.22 -25.61 -20.91
CA GLN A 153 -48.59 -26.17 -20.88
C GLN A 153 -48.98 -27.42 -20.06
N SER A 154 -50.07 -27.20 -19.29
CA SER A 154 -51.23 -28.04 -18.94
C SER A 154 -51.16 -29.10 -17.82
N GLU A 155 -52.00 -28.88 -16.79
CA GLU A 155 -52.65 -29.85 -15.87
C GLU A 155 -53.60 -30.83 -16.63
N PRO A 156 -54.27 -31.87 -16.04
CA PRO A 156 -54.59 -32.14 -14.61
C PRO A 156 -54.62 -33.61 -14.10
N ASN A 157 -55.02 -33.76 -12.82
CA ASN A 157 -55.68 -34.89 -12.12
C ASN A 157 -54.86 -36.01 -11.44
N SER A 158 -54.91 -36.11 -10.10
CA SER A 158 -55.93 -36.90 -9.32
C SER A 158 -55.43 -37.52 -7.98
N MET A 159 -56.24 -37.32 -6.92
CA MET A 159 -56.45 -38.17 -5.71
C MET A 159 -55.31 -38.32 -4.67
N ASP A 160 -55.50 -38.31 -3.36
CA ASP A 160 -56.66 -38.21 -2.46
C ASP A 160 -56.16 -38.03 -1.00
N LYS A 161 -57.11 -37.80 -0.07
CA LYS A 161 -57.07 -37.94 1.41
C LYS A 161 -56.85 -36.73 2.34
N ASN A 162 -57.99 -36.09 2.62
CA ASN A 162 -58.74 -36.10 3.89
C ASN A 162 -58.31 -35.23 5.11
N GLY A 163 -59.19 -34.29 5.52
CA GLY A 163 -59.37 -33.90 6.93
C GLY A 163 -59.64 -32.41 7.29
N GLN A 164 -60.83 -31.88 6.96
CA GLN A 164 -61.73 -30.97 7.73
C GLN A 164 -61.28 -30.41 9.12
N VAL A 165 -61.60 -29.21 9.65
CA VAL A 165 -62.49 -28.06 9.32
C VAL A 165 -62.09 -26.84 10.21
N VAL A 166 -62.58 -25.65 9.84
CA VAL A 166 -62.91 -24.42 10.64
C VAL A 166 -62.06 -23.16 10.34
N SER A 167 -62.71 -22.26 9.60
CA SER A 167 -62.47 -20.80 9.40
C SER A 167 -63.26 -20.00 10.48
N PRO A 168 -63.21 -18.64 10.61
CA PRO A 168 -62.98 -17.66 9.54
C PRO A 168 -62.23 -16.33 9.86
N GLN A 169 -61.85 -15.65 8.76
CA GLN A 169 -61.87 -14.19 8.50
C GLN A 169 -60.93 -13.23 9.26
N SER A 170 -60.01 -12.58 8.53
CA SER A 170 -60.23 -11.22 7.95
C SER A 170 -59.05 -10.76 7.06
N ALA A 171 -59.36 -10.11 5.94
CA ALA A 171 -58.47 -9.34 5.05
C ALA A 171 -58.99 -7.87 5.04
N PRO A 172 -58.29 -6.82 4.52
CA PRO A 172 -57.86 -6.74 3.11
C PRO A 172 -56.53 -5.97 2.81
N ALA A 173 -56.04 -6.15 1.57
CA ALA A 173 -55.44 -5.20 0.58
C ALA A 173 -54.59 -3.99 1.06
N CYS A 174 -53.56 -3.46 0.38
CA CYS A 174 -53.22 -3.42 -1.04
C CYS A 174 -51.78 -2.87 -1.24
N VAL A 175 -51.14 -3.34 -2.32
CA VAL A 175 -50.10 -2.78 -3.20
C VAL A 175 -49.60 -1.33 -2.95
N GLU A 176 -48.28 -1.12 -2.97
CA GLU A 176 -47.66 -0.04 -3.78
C GLU A 176 -46.17 -0.31 -4.08
N ASN A 177 -45.90 -0.61 -5.35
CA ASN A 177 -44.60 -0.58 -5.99
C ASN A 177 -44.22 0.90 -6.22
N LYS A 178 -43.09 1.35 -5.69
CA LYS A 178 -42.41 2.55 -6.22
C LYS A 178 -40.94 2.22 -6.46
N ASN A 179 -40.65 1.98 -7.74
CA ASN A 179 -39.36 2.25 -8.32
C ASN A 179 -39.07 3.73 -8.07
N ASP A 180 -37.98 4.04 -7.38
CA ASP A 180 -37.28 5.29 -7.61
C ASP A 180 -35.85 4.98 -8.04
N VAL A 181 -35.54 5.53 -9.21
CA VAL A 181 -34.27 5.39 -9.91
C VAL A 181 -33.49 6.67 -9.62
N SER A 182 -32.18 6.50 -9.45
CA SER A 182 -31.16 7.55 -9.49
C SER A 182 -30.73 8.10 -8.12
N ARG A 183 -29.54 7.67 -7.71
CA ARG A 183 -28.36 8.50 -7.92
C ARG A 183 -27.09 7.68 -7.76
N GLU A 184 -26.34 7.58 -8.85
CA GLU A 184 -24.89 7.41 -8.81
C GLU A 184 -24.32 8.34 -7.74
N ASN A 185 -23.71 7.75 -6.73
CA ASN A 185 -22.48 8.26 -6.16
C ASN A 185 -21.61 7.04 -5.95
N SER A 186 -20.48 7.01 -6.65
CA SER A 186 -19.34 6.14 -6.43
C SER A 186 -18.73 6.41 -5.06
N ALA A 187 -19.48 6.14 -3.99
CA ALA A 187 -18.90 5.93 -2.68
C ALA A 187 -18.32 4.51 -2.72
N VAL A 188 -17.01 4.43 -2.92
CA VAL A 188 -16.24 3.21 -2.65
C VAL A 188 -16.63 2.74 -1.25
N ASP A 189 -17.33 1.60 -1.20
CA ASP A 189 -17.85 1.03 0.03
C ASP A 189 -16.69 0.38 0.80
N PHE A 190 -16.06 1.15 1.69
CA PHE A 190 -14.98 0.72 2.59
C PHE A 190 -15.41 -0.39 3.57
N SER A 191 -16.67 -0.86 3.56
CA SER A 191 -17.16 -1.86 4.52
C SER A 191 -16.63 -3.29 4.30
N LYS A 192 -15.84 -3.52 3.23
CA LYS A 192 -15.32 -4.86 2.89
C LYS A 192 -13.79 -4.97 2.79
N VAL A 193 -13.03 -3.97 3.24
CA VAL A 193 -11.61 -4.19 3.55
C VAL A 193 -11.54 -5.14 4.75
N ASP A 194 -10.56 -6.04 4.79
CA ASP A 194 -10.48 -7.10 5.80
C ASP A 194 -10.34 -6.50 7.23
N LEU A 195 -11.49 -6.26 7.87
CA LEU A 195 -11.65 -5.59 9.18
C LEU A 195 -10.84 -6.25 10.29
N HIS A 196 -10.35 -7.48 10.08
CA HIS A 196 -9.52 -8.18 11.05
C HIS A 196 -8.12 -7.57 11.14
N PHE A 197 -7.49 -7.19 10.02
CA PHE A 197 -6.14 -6.62 10.05
C PHE A 197 -6.16 -5.17 10.55
N MET A 198 -7.13 -4.38 10.09
CA MET A 198 -7.37 -2.99 10.55
C MET A 198 -7.42 -2.87 12.08
N LYS A 199 -8.04 -3.84 12.76
CA LYS A 199 -8.15 -3.84 14.23
C LYS A 199 -6.82 -4.03 14.95
N LYS A 200 -5.78 -4.51 14.27
CA LYS A 200 -4.44 -4.67 14.85
C LYS A 200 -3.66 -3.36 14.85
N ILE A 201 -4.03 -2.42 13.99
CA ILE A 201 -3.29 -1.18 13.78
C ILE A 201 -3.59 -0.21 14.92
N PRO A 202 -2.57 0.30 15.63
CA PRO A 202 -2.75 1.25 16.71
C PRO A 202 -3.44 2.55 16.25
N PRO A 203 -4.33 3.15 17.07
CA PRO A 203 -4.91 4.45 16.77
C PRO A 203 -3.82 5.52 16.65
N GLY A 204 -3.88 6.31 15.57
CA GLY A 204 -2.87 7.33 15.30
C GLY A 204 -1.57 6.77 14.70
N ALA A 205 -1.54 5.51 14.27
CA ALA A 205 -0.44 5.00 13.46
C ALA A 205 -0.33 5.76 12.12
N GLU A 206 0.89 5.86 11.62
CA GLU A 206 1.23 6.42 10.31
C GLU A 206 1.79 5.31 9.40
N ALA A 207 1.81 5.55 8.10
CA ALA A 207 2.28 4.58 7.10
C ALA A 207 3.66 4.94 6.56
N SER A 208 4.45 3.90 6.27
CA SER A 208 5.68 3.96 5.49
C SER A 208 5.51 3.12 4.22
N ASN A 209 5.55 3.76 3.05
CA ASN A 209 5.39 3.07 1.77
C ASN A 209 6.76 2.84 1.12
N ILE A 210 7.10 1.58 0.86
CA ILE A 210 8.37 1.17 0.26
C ILE A 210 8.08 0.69 -1.16
N LEU A 211 8.55 1.45 -2.15
CA LEU A 211 8.30 1.22 -3.57
C LEU A 211 9.61 0.81 -4.24
N VAL A 212 9.73 -0.46 -4.60
CA VAL A 212 10.95 -0.98 -5.25
C VAL A 212 10.65 -1.62 -6.61
N GLY A 213 11.58 -1.57 -7.55
CA GLY A 213 11.27 -2.18 -8.85
C GLY A 213 12.32 -2.07 -9.94
N GLU A 214 12.06 -2.81 -11.00
CA GLU A 214 12.88 -2.84 -12.20
C GLU A 214 12.17 -2.13 -13.36
N LEU A 215 12.87 -1.23 -14.03
CA LEU A 215 12.40 -0.52 -15.22
C LEU A 215 13.41 -0.73 -16.35
N GLU A 216 12.98 -1.29 -17.47
CA GLU A 216 13.87 -1.66 -18.59
C GLU A 216 14.71 -0.50 -19.14
N PHE A 217 14.15 0.71 -19.13
CA PHE A 217 14.78 1.90 -19.68
C PHE A 217 15.74 2.62 -18.72
N LEU A 218 15.89 2.13 -17.49
CA LEU A 218 16.82 2.72 -16.52
C LEU A 218 18.22 2.11 -16.67
N ASP A 219 19.22 2.94 -16.92
CA ASP A 219 20.63 2.55 -16.88
C ASP A 219 21.24 2.61 -15.46
N ARG A 220 20.60 3.39 -14.57
CA ARG A 220 21.05 3.66 -13.20
C ARG A 220 19.87 3.62 -12.24
N THR A 221 20.16 3.39 -10.96
CA THR A 221 19.15 3.37 -9.91
C THR A 221 18.68 4.79 -9.56
N VAL A 222 17.38 4.98 -9.50
CA VAL A 222 16.69 6.12 -8.91
C VAL A 222 16.38 5.76 -7.46
N VAL A 223 16.95 6.51 -6.52
CA VAL A 223 16.77 6.28 -5.08
C VAL A 223 16.27 7.56 -4.43
N ALA A 224 15.17 7.46 -3.67
CA ALA A 224 14.68 8.55 -2.85
C ALA A 224 14.17 8.07 -1.49
N PHE A 225 14.41 8.88 -0.46
CA PHE A 225 13.77 8.76 0.84
C PHE A 225 13.04 10.08 1.13
N VAL A 226 11.77 9.99 1.47
CA VAL A 226 10.89 11.13 1.71
C VAL A 226 10.26 11.02 3.08
N ARG A 227 10.29 12.11 3.85
CA ARG A 227 9.45 12.31 5.04
C ARG A 227 8.50 13.46 4.76
N LEU A 228 7.20 13.20 4.83
CA LEU A 228 6.15 14.19 4.64
C LEU A 228 5.93 15.00 5.92
N SER A 229 5.59 16.27 5.77
CA SER A 229 5.05 17.12 6.84
C SER A 229 3.93 17.99 6.27
N PRO A 230 2.66 17.82 6.71
CA PRO A 230 2.16 16.77 7.63
C PRO A 230 2.11 15.38 6.96
N ALA A 231 1.78 14.32 7.71
CA ALA A 231 1.40 13.03 7.12
C ALA A 231 0.10 13.17 6.30
N VAL A 232 0.02 12.44 5.18
CA VAL A 232 -1.06 12.60 4.20
C VAL A 232 -1.64 11.26 3.81
N LEU A 233 -2.97 11.18 3.75
CA LEU A 233 -3.66 10.00 3.22
C LEU A 233 -3.56 9.98 1.69
N LEU A 234 -2.58 9.24 1.17
CA LEU A 234 -2.37 9.04 -0.26
C LEU A 234 -3.36 8.00 -0.79
N GLN A 235 -4.31 8.43 -1.62
CA GLN A 235 -5.41 7.58 -2.08
C GLN A 235 -4.89 6.44 -2.97
N GLY A 236 -5.24 5.21 -2.62
CA GLY A 236 -4.92 4.01 -3.41
C GLY A 236 -3.49 3.51 -3.26
N LEU A 237 -2.59 4.27 -2.60
CA LEU A 237 -1.20 3.88 -2.42
C LEU A 237 -1.03 2.70 -1.46
N ALA A 238 -1.75 2.72 -0.33
CA ALA A 238 -1.69 1.64 0.67
C ALA A 238 -2.99 0.82 0.67
N GLU A 239 -2.89 -0.45 1.04
CA GLU A 239 -4.06 -1.34 1.23
C GLU A 239 -5.04 -0.75 2.25
N VAL A 240 -4.51 -0.04 3.24
CA VAL A 240 -5.20 0.47 4.41
C VAL A 240 -5.23 2.01 4.38
N PRO A 241 -6.36 2.67 4.71
CA PRO A 241 -6.44 4.13 4.74
C PRO A 241 -5.73 4.73 5.99
N ILE A 242 -4.40 4.64 6.02
CA ILE A 242 -3.52 5.27 7.02
C ILE A 242 -2.76 6.43 6.37
N PRO A 243 -2.60 7.58 7.05
CA PRO A 243 -1.77 8.67 6.55
C PRO A 243 -0.31 8.23 6.37
N THR A 244 0.21 8.40 5.15
CA THR A 244 1.62 8.18 4.84
C THR A 244 2.47 9.29 5.44
N ARG A 245 3.52 8.91 6.17
CA ARG A 245 4.57 9.80 6.68
C ARG A 245 5.86 9.63 5.91
N PHE A 246 6.20 8.40 5.55
CA PHE A 246 7.47 8.06 4.92
C PHE A 246 7.26 7.37 3.58
N LEU A 247 8.12 7.69 2.61
CA LEU A 247 8.22 6.95 1.37
C LEU A 247 9.67 6.62 1.07
N PHE A 248 9.92 5.40 0.61
CA PHE A 248 11.19 5.00 0.04
C PHE A 248 10.97 4.51 -1.39
N ILE A 249 11.75 5.04 -2.33
CA ILE A 249 11.67 4.70 -3.74
C ILE A 249 13.03 4.14 -4.17
N LEU A 250 13.03 2.94 -4.74
CA LEU A 250 14.20 2.30 -5.34
C LEU A 250 13.82 1.68 -6.69
N LEU A 251 14.09 2.40 -7.77
CA LEU A 251 13.84 1.94 -9.13
C LEU A 251 15.16 1.77 -9.86
N GLY A 252 15.35 0.72 -10.65
CA GLY A 252 16.61 0.53 -11.37
C GLY A 252 16.53 -0.41 -12.56
N PRO A 253 17.68 -0.73 -13.19
CA PRO A 253 17.74 -1.66 -14.32
C PRO A 253 17.23 -3.06 -13.97
N LEU A 254 16.82 -3.78 -15.02
CA LEU A 254 16.45 -5.20 -14.97
C LEU A 254 17.62 -6.10 -14.50
N GLY A 255 17.26 -7.26 -13.92
CA GLY A 255 18.20 -8.28 -13.44
C GLY A 255 18.62 -8.10 -11.97
N LYS A 256 18.01 -7.16 -11.26
CA LYS A 256 18.29 -6.80 -9.86
C LYS A 256 17.06 -6.85 -8.95
N GLY A 257 15.93 -7.38 -9.40
CA GLY A 257 14.67 -7.36 -8.67
C GLY A 257 14.78 -8.00 -7.28
N GLN A 258 15.41 -9.17 -7.16
CA GLN A 258 15.66 -9.82 -5.87
C GLN A 258 16.55 -9.00 -4.94
N GLN A 259 17.52 -8.26 -5.50
CA GLN A 259 18.36 -7.36 -4.74
C GLN A 259 17.56 -6.16 -4.23
N TYR A 260 16.71 -5.57 -5.07
CA TYR A 260 15.83 -4.46 -4.68
C TYR A 260 14.79 -4.89 -3.64
N HIS A 261 14.23 -6.09 -3.78
CA HIS A 261 13.35 -6.71 -2.78
C HIS A 261 14.03 -6.77 -1.40
N GLU A 262 15.23 -7.34 -1.31
CA GLU A 262 15.95 -7.46 -0.03
C GLU A 262 16.36 -6.09 0.55
N ILE A 263 16.66 -5.09 -0.28
CA ILE A 263 16.87 -3.71 0.17
C ILE A 263 15.57 -3.10 0.71
N GLY A 264 14.45 -3.31 0.02
CA GLY A 264 13.11 -2.90 0.44
C GLY A 264 12.73 -3.51 1.79
N ARG A 265 12.90 -4.82 1.96
CA ARG A 265 12.71 -5.52 3.24
C ARG A 265 13.60 -4.97 4.34
N SER A 266 14.86 -4.62 4.00
CA SER A 266 15.81 -4.08 4.97
C SER A 266 15.36 -2.73 5.51
N ILE A 267 14.94 -1.81 4.65
CA ILE A 267 14.44 -0.51 5.13
C ILE A 267 13.10 -0.68 5.84
N ALA A 268 12.19 -1.52 5.34
CA ALA A 268 10.91 -1.76 5.98
C ALA A 268 11.06 -2.30 7.41
N THR A 269 11.98 -3.24 7.60
CA THR A 269 12.31 -3.79 8.92
C THR A 269 12.94 -2.74 9.83
N LEU A 270 13.86 -1.90 9.33
CA LEU A 270 14.44 -0.80 10.11
C LEU A 270 13.38 0.25 10.50
N MET A 271 12.38 0.49 9.65
CA MET A 271 11.23 1.37 9.94
C MET A 271 10.22 0.75 10.93
N THR A 272 10.45 -0.47 11.41
CA THR A 272 9.62 -1.10 12.45
C THR A 272 10.32 -1.23 13.80
N ASP A 273 11.63 -0.98 13.83
CA ASP A 273 12.43 -0.98 15.05
C ASP A 273 12.23 0.33 15.83
N GLU A 274 11.81 0.24 17.10
CA GLU A 274 11.46 1.40 17.93
C GLU A 274 12.62 2.41 18.06
N ILE A 275 13.86 1.92 18.11
CA ILE A 275 15.06 2.75 18.24
C ILE A 275 15.37 3.45 16.90
N SER A 276 15.31 2.70 15.80
CA SER A 276 15.52 3.23 14.46
C SER A 276 14.45 4.25 14.09
N ASN A 277 13.18 3.98 14.40
CA ASN A 277 12.06 4.91 14.17
C ASN A 277 12.27 6.25 14.85
N GLN A 278 12.68 6.23 16.12
CA GLN A 278 13.01 7.45 16.83
C GLN A 278 14.15 8.21 16.15
N HIS A 279 15.15 7.52 15.59
CA HIS A 279 16.22 8.19 14.83
C HIS A 279 15.77 8.78 13.48
N TRP A 280 14.90 8.10 12.73
CA TRP A 280 14.35 8.62 11.46
C TRP A 280 13.44 9.84 11.68
N LEU A 281 12.71 9.85 12.80
CA LEU A 281 11.90 10.98 13.23
C LEU A 281 12.77 12.15 13.72
N CYS A 282 13.74 11.87 14.58
CA CYS A 282 14.66 12.89 15.10
C CYS A 282 15.77 13.27 14.11
N ALA A 283 15.84 12.70 12.91
CA ALA A 283 16.80 13.14 11.90
C ALA A 283 16.44 14.56 11.44
N VAL A 284 16.93 15.55 12.18
CA VAL A 284 16.77 16.96 11.86
C VAL A 284 17.69 17.33 10.71
N SER A 285 17.07 17.98 9.74
CA SER A 285 17.64 18.56 8.52
C SER A 285 19.12 18.95 8.63
N LYS A 286 19.99 18.17 7.98
CA LYS A 286 20.90 18.70 6.93
C LYS A 286 21.74 17.66 6.20
N HIS A 287 21.91 16.43 6.69
CA HIS A 287 22.72 15.44 5.96
C HIS A 287 22.17 14.01 6.14
N ALA A 288 22.04 13.27 5.04
CA ALA A 288 21.79 11.83 5.00
C ALA A 288 22.73 11.00 5.90
N GLN A 289 23.83 11.60 6.37
CA GLN A 289 24.78 11.04 7.33
C GLN A 289 24.14 10.66 8.67
N HIS A 290 23.10 11.35 9.14
CA HIS A 290 22.43 11.02 10.41
C HIS A 290 21.60 9.74 10.32
N MET A 291 21.01 9.47 9.16
CA MET A 291 20.24 8.26 8.87
C MET A 291 21.13 7.01 8.71
N VAL A 292 22.43 7.22 8.50
CA VAL A 292 23.43 6.18 8.18
C VAL A 292 24.36 5.86 9.36
N ALA A 293 24.19 6.55 10.50
CA ALA A 293 25.03 6.40 11.69
C ALA A 293 24.64 5.21 12.58
N THR A 294 23.56 4.50 12.24
CA THR A 294 23.05 3.29 12.90
C THR A 294 23.65 2.04 12.27
#